data_AF-A0A7J4FJ40-F1
#
_entry.id   AF-A0A7J4FJ40-F1
#
_cell.length_a   1.000
_cell.length_b   1.000
_cell.length_c   1.000
_cell.angle_alpha   90.00
_cell.angle_beta   90.00
_cell.angle_gamma   90.00
#
_symmetry.space_group_name_H-M   'P 1'
#
loop_
_entity.id
_entity.type
_entity.pdbx_description
1 polymer ?
#
loop_
_entity_poly.entity_id
_entity_poly.type
_entity_poly.pdbx_seq_one_letter_code
_entity_poly.pdbx_strand_id
1 'polypeptide(L)'
;MGEITDDIKSLFREYERPETTLAPVGNVHEWEKRRREACEKFRLLLTPESIDKLTKDNISDLLNFDKNQTMEARRVAPRLVEDMEAFKGAIRTLIDESRDIKERLNEALKAHGMGPAIATMILFFHNPEKYPFWSTAKDEILKKIEVIDELTGTYGDKYVK
;
A
#
# COMPACT_ATOMS: atom_id res chain seq x y z
N MET A 1 -4.60 27.88 -3.77
CA MET A 1 -4.79 26.41 -3.88
C MET A 1 -5.42 25.96 -5.20
N GLY A 2 -6.22 26.78 -5.91
CA GLY A 2 -6.82 26.37 -7.20
C GLY A 2 -5.83 26.20 -8.36
N GLU A 3 -4.81 27.07 -8.49
CA GLU A 3 -3.86 27.02 -9.62
C GLU A 3 -2.92 25.80 -9.60
N ILE A 4 -2.41 25.41 -8.42
CA ILE A 4 -1.51 24.24 -8.29
C ILE A 4 -2.23 22.93 -8.63
N THR A 5 -3.51 22.80 -8.24
CA THR A 5 -4.29 21.57 -8.52
C THR A 5 -4.59 21.36 -10.00
N ASP A 6 -4.82 22.43 -10.76
CA ASP A 6 -5.05 22.32 -12.20
C ASP A 6 -3.75 22.03 -12.96
N ASP A 7 -2.62 22.56 -12.47
CA ASP A 7 -1.31 22.28 -13.03
C ASP A 7 -0.88 20.82 -12.80
N ILE A 8 -1.11 20.27 -11.61
CA ILE A 8 -0.85 18.85 -11.32
C ILE A 8 -1.75 17.93 -12.15
N LYS A 9 -3.06 18.22 -12.24
CA LYS A 9 -3.96 17.42 -13.10
C LYS A 9 -3.50 17.41 -14.55
N SER A 10 -2.92 18.52 -15.02
CA SER A 10 -2.40 18.60 -16.37
C SER A 10 -1.29 17.59 -16.66
N LEU A 11 -0.44 17.31 -15.65
CA LEU A 11 0.66 16.33 -15.74
C LEU A 11 0.14 14.91 -15.96
N PHE A 12 -1.10 14.62 -15.56
CA PHE A 12 -1.67 13.27 -15.66
C PHE A 12 -2.65 13.09 -16.82
N ARG A 13 -2.94 14.14 -17.61
CA ARG A 13 -3.88 14.05 -18.74
C ARG A 13 -3.49 13.01 -19.79
N GLU A 14 -2.19 12.74 -19.95
CA GLU A 14 -1.75 11.69 -20.87
C GLU A 14 -2.28 10.31 -20.48
N TYR A 15 -2.41 10.02 -19.18
CA TYR A 15 -2.88 8.72 -18.68
C TYR A 15 -4.38 8.50 -18.83
N GLU A 16 -5.15 9.55 -19.14
CA GLU A 16 -6.57 9.42 -19.45
C GLU A 16 -6.81 8.75 -20.81
N ARG A 17 -5.80 8.70 -21.69
CA ARG A 17 -5.95 8.12 -23.03
C ARG A 17 -6.02 6.58 -22.97
N PRO A 18 -6.98 5.94 -23.66
CA PRO A 18 -7.17 4.48 -23.63
C PRO A 18 -5.93 3.67 -24.04
N GLU A 19 -5.12 4.21 -24.95
CA GLU A 19 -3.93 3.59 -25.51
C GLU A 19 -2.66 3.79 -24.68
N THR A 20 -2.75 4.50 -23.55
CA THR A 20 -1.56 4.81 -22.73
C THR A 20 -0.92 3.54 -22.23
N THR A 21 0.38 3.42 -22.46
CA THR A 21 1.19 2.32 -21.97
C THR A 21 2.36 2.83 -21.14
N LEU A 22 2.67 2.12 -20.07
CA LEU A 22 3.80 2.42 -19.20
C LEU A 22 4.48 1.12 -18.79
N ALA A 23 5.81 1.07 -18.89
CA ALA A 23 6.56 -0.06 -18.36
C ALA A 23 6.61 0.01 -16.82
N PRO A 24 6.41 -1.09 -16.08
CA PRO A 24 6.24 -2.46 -16.56
C PRO A 24 4.77 -2.88 -16.75
N VAL A 25 3.80 -1.98 -16.53
CA VAL A 25 2.37 -2.33 -16.41
C VAL A 25 1.65 -2.57 -17.74
N GLY A 26 2.24 -2.16 -18.87
CA GLY A 26 1.60 -2.21 -20.17
C GLY A 26 0.49 -1.17 -20.27
N ASN A 27 -0.67 -1.55 -20.81
CA ASN A 27 -1.83 -0.65 -20.88
C ASN A 27 -2.30 -0.24 -19.47
N VAL A 28 -2.38 1.07 -19.24
CA VAL A 28 -2.65 1.64 -17.91
C VAL A 28 -4.08 1.33 -17.44
N HIS A 29 -5.07 1.39 -18.32
CA HIS A 29 -6.47 1.13 -17.98
C HIS A 29 -6.72 -0.35 -17.67
N GLU A 30 -6.09 -1.24 -18.44
CA GLU A 30 -6.15 -2.68 -18.15
C GLU A 30 -5.44 -3.01 -16.83
N TRP A 31 -4.29 -2.39 -16.57
CA TRP A 31 -3.58 -2.54 -15.30
C TRP A 31 -4.43 -2.03 -14.12
N GLU A 32 -5.07 -0.87 -14.26
CA GLU A 32 -5.94 -0.33 -13.23
C GLU A 32 -7.08 -1.29 -12.90
N LYS A 33 -7.72 -1.87 -13.93
CA LYS A 33 -8.76 -2.90 -13.74
C LYS A 33 -8.22 -4.10 -12.97
N ARG A 34 -7.09 -4.68 -13.40
CA ARG A 34 -6.46 -5.82 -12.70
C ARG A 34 -6.07 -5.47 -11.26
N ARG A 35 -5.63 -4.23 -11.02
CA ARG A 35 -5.29 -3.75 -9.68
C ARG A 35 -6.51 -3.61 -8.78
N ARG A 36 -7.64 -3.15 -9.30
CA ARG A 36 -8.92 -3.13 -8.57
C ARG A 36 -9.39 -4.54 -8.22
N GLU A 37 -9.30 -5.48 -9.17
CA GLU A 37 -9.60 -6.90 -8.92
C GLU A 37 -8.68 -7.51 -7.85
N ALA A 38 -7.38 -7.17 -7.87
CA ALA A 38 -6.43 -7.57 -6.85
C ALA A 38 -6.78 -6.99 -5.47
N CYS A 39 -7.14 -5.70 -5.38
CA CYS A 39 -7.62 -5.09 -4.15
C CYS A 39 -8.80 -5.86 -3.55
N GLU A 40 -9.82 -6.18 -4.35
CA GLU A 40 -10.97 -6.96 -3.87
C GLU A 40 -10.57 -8.35 -3.38
N LYS A 41 -9.71 -9.06 -4.13
CA LYS A 41 -9.18 -10.37 -3.71
C LYS A 41 -8.48 -10.29 -2.35
N PHE A 42 -7.58 -9.34 -2.18
CA PHE A 42 -6.80 -9.23 -0.93
C PHE A 42 -7.62 -8.68 0.22
N ARG A 43 -8.59 -7.80 -0.03
CA ARG A 43 -9.53 -7.32 0.98
C ARG A 43 -10.26 -8.46 1.70
N LEU A 44 -10.68 -9.48 0.95
CA LEU A 44 -11.33 -10.69 1.50
C LEU A 44 -10.40 -11.54 2.39
N LEU A 45 -9.09 -11.45 2.17
CA LEU A 45 -8.07 -12.13 3.00
C LEU A 45 -7.68 -11.31 4.24
N LEU A 46 -7.97 -10.01 4.23
CA LEU A 46 -7.60 -9.04 5.27
C LEU A 46 -8.80 -8.67 6.15
N THR A 47 -9.66 -9.64 6.46
CA THR A 47 -10.74 -9.47 7.46
C THR A 47 -10.34 -10.11 8.79
N PRO A 48 -10.92 -9.68 9.93
CA PRO A 48 -10.65 -10.29 11.23
C PRO A 48 -10.78 -11.82 11.23
N GLU A 49 -11.77 -12.36 10.51
CA GLU A 49 -12.07 -13.79 10.44
C GLU A 49 -11.14 -14.58 9.51
N SER A 50 -10.55 -13.90 8.51
CA SER A 50 -9.68 -14.50 7.50
C SER A 50 -8.21 -14.51 7.93
N ILE A 51 -7.78 -13.55 8.74
CA ILE A 51 -6.36 -13.40 9.14
C ILE A 51 -5.81 -14.67 9.80
N ASP A 52 -6.61 -15.32 10.66
CA ASP A 52 -6.21 -16.53 11.36
C ASP A 52 -5.85 -17.68 10.40
N LYS A 53 -6.47 -17.67 9.22
CA LYS A 53 -6.34 -18.69 8.17
C LYS A 53 -5.28 -18.36 7.13
N LEU A 54 -4.61 -17.21 7.23
CA LEU A 54 -3.58 -16.81 6.28
C LEU A 54 -2.45 -17.84 6.23
N THR A 55 -2.13 -18.27 5.02
CA THR A 55 -1.02 -19.19 4.73
C THR A 55 0.20 -18.44 4.21
N LYS A 56 1.35 -19.12 4.18
CA LYS A 56 2.57 -18.60 3.54
C LYS A 56 2.35 -18.28 2.06
N ASP A 57 1.53 -19.07 1.38
CA ASP A 57 1.19 -18.84 -0.03
C ASP A 57 0.34 -17.57 -0.21
N ASN A 58 -0.60 -17.29 0.72
CA ASN A 58 -1.34 -16.03 0.70
C ASN A 58 -0.40 -14.83 0.84
N ILE A 59 0.62 -14.92 1.68
CA ILE A 59 1.62 -13.86 1.87
C ILE A 59 2.51 -13.72 0.64
N SER A 60 2.95 -14.84 0.06
CA SER A 60 3.72 -14.84 -1.19
C SER A 60 2.95 -14.15 -2.32
N ASP A 61 1.66 -14.46 -2.46
CA ASP A 61 0.76 -13.82 -3.41
C ASP A 61 0.60 -12.32 -3.12
N LEU A 62 0.39 -11.94 -1.85
CA LEU A 62 0.26 -10.54 -1.43
C LEU A 62 1.50 -9.70 -1.81
N LEU A 63 2.69 -10.31 -1.81
CA LEU A 63 3.96 -9.65 -2.07
C LEU A 63 4.41 -9.74 -3.54
N ASN A 64 3.69 -10.50 -4.38
CA ASN A 64 4.04 -10.71 -5.77
C ASN A 64 3.35 -9.66 -6.66
N PHE A 65 4.15 -8.89 -7.41
CA PHE A 65 3.61 -7.86 -8.30
C PHE A 65 2.61 -8.40 -9.33
N ASP A 66 2.87 -9.59 -9.88
CA ASP A 66 1.98 -10.22 -10.87
C ASP A 66 0.60 -10.52 -10.28
N LYS A 67 0.50 -10.64 -8.96
CA LYS A 67 -0.76 -10.90 -8.24
C LYS A 67 -1.40 -9.65 -7.66
N ASN A 68 -0.60 -8.73 -7.13
CA ASN A 68 -1.06 -7.57 -6.38
C ASN A 68 -1.14 -6.27 -7.20
N GLN A 69 -0.51 -6.26 -8.38
CA GLN A 69 -0.47 -5.16 -9.35
C GLN A 69 -0.06 -3.80 -8.74
N THR A 70 0.62 -3.79 -7.59
CA THR A 70 0.95 -2.60 -6.79
C THR A 70 2.45 -2.50 -6.54
N MET A 71 3.09 -3.52 -5.98
CA MET A 71 4.54 -3.54 -5.80
C MET A 71 5.12 -4.96 -5.77
N GLU A 72 6.37 -5.11 -6.22
CA GLU A 72 7.15 -6.33 -6.03
C GLU A 72 7.84 -6.31 -4.66
N ALA A 73 7.56 -7.32 -3.84
CA ALA A 73 8.05 -7.41 -2.47
C ALA A 73 8.39 -8.84 -2.03
N ARG A 74 8.42 -9.84 -2.93
CA ARG A 74 8.70 -11.25 -2.55
C ARG A 74 10.02 -11.43 -1.82
N ARG A 75 11.00 -10.56 -2.06
CA ARG A 75 12.30 -10.57 -1.35
C ARG A 75 12.19 -10.46 0.18
N VAL A 76 11.11 -9.86 0.71
CA VAL A 76 10.89 -9.75 2.16
C VAL A 76 10.03 -10.87 2.73
N ALA A 77 9.43 -11.72 1.88
CA ALA A 77 8.56 -12.80 2.31
C ALA A 77 9.21 -13.72 3.37
N PRO A 78 10.48 -14.16 3.23
CA PRO A 78 11.09 -15.05 4.23
C PRO A 78 11.11 -14.48 5.65
N ARG A 79 11.32 -13.16 5.79
CA ARG A 79 11.33 -12.47 7.10
C ARG A 79 9.93 -12.34 7.70
N LEU A 80 8.92 -12.15 6.85
CA LEU A 80 7.53 -12.02 7.29
C LEU A 80 6.92 -13.37 7.69
N VAL A 81 7.32 -14.47 7.04
CA VAL A 81 6.78 -15.81 7.31
C VAL A 81 7.58 -16.62 8.34
N GLU A 82 8.66 -16.05 8.87
CA GLU A 82 9.44 -16.65 9.96
C GLU A 82 8.60 -16.72 11.24
N ASP A 83 7.86 -15.65 11.53
CA ASP A 83 6.87 -15.60 12.60
C ASP A 83 5.50 -15.19 12.04
N MET A 84 4.74 -16.20 11.61
CA MET A 84 3.40 -16.03 11.05
C MET A 84 2.43 -15.40 12.04
N GLU A 85 2.55 -15.69 13.34
CA GLU A 85 1.61 -15.17 14.34
C GLU A 85 1.89 -13.70 14.66
N ALA A 86 3.16 -13.29 14.72
CA ALA A 86 3.52 -11.88 14.78
C ALA A 86 3.03 -11.11 13.55
N PHE A 87 3.16 -11.68 12.35
CA PHE A 87 2.68 -11.05 11.12
C PHE A 87 1.14 -10.90 11.12
N LYS A 88 0.40 -11.96 11.46
CA LYS A 88 -1.06 -11.90 11.61
C LYS A 88 -1.47 -10.87 12.68
N GLY A 89 -0.78 -10.84 13.81
CA GLY A 89 -1.00 -9.84 14.87
C GLY A 89 -0.81 -8.40 14.38
N ALA A 90 0.22 -8.15 13.59
CA ALA A 90 0.45 -6.84 12.97
C ALA A 90 -0.66 -6.47 11.98
N ILE A 91 -1.17 -7.42 11.18
CA ILE A 91 -2.33 -7.16 10.31
C ILE A 91 -3.56 -6.81 11.14
N ARG A 92 -3.90 -7.59 12.18
CA ARG A 92 -5.05 -7.29 13.06
C ARG A 92 -4.95 -5.88 13.64
N THR A 93 -3.75 -5.51 14.08
CA THR A 93 -3.45 -4.16 14.58
C THR A 93 -3.71 -3.10 13.51
N LEU A 94 -3.26 -3.31 12.27
CA LEU A 94 -3.46 -2.37 11.17
C LEU A 94 -4.93 -2.17 10.82
N ILE A 95 -5.74 -3.23 10.81
CA ILE A 95 -7.15 -3.15 10.36
C ILE A 95 -8.14 -2.77 11.48
N ASP A 96 -7.68 -2.66 12.73
CA ASP A 96 -8.51 -2.27 13.87
C ASP A 96 -8.88 -0.78 13.84
N GLU A 97 -9.87 -0.43 13.04
CA GLU A 97 -10.27 0.97 12.83
C GLU A 97 -10.83 1.68 14.09
N SER A 98 -10.98 0.97 15.23
CA SER A 98 -11.31 1.59 16.51
C SER A 98 -10.15 2.41 17.11
N ARG A 99 -8.92 2.16 16.64
CA ARG A 99 -7.69 2.80 17.10
C ARG A 99 -7.20 3.86 16.11
N ASP A 100 -6.48 4.85 16.63
CA ASP A 100 -5.85 5.88 15.79
C ASP A 100 -4.86 5.26 14.79
N ILE A 101 -4.86 5.77 13.55
CA ILE A 101 -4.04 5.21 12.46
C ILE A 101 -2.54 5.31 12.76
N LYS A 102 -2.09 6.35 13.47
CA LYS A 102 -0.68 6.52 13.82
C LYS A 102 -0.24 5.43 14.78
N GLU A 103 -1.07 5.17 15.80
CA GLU A 103 -0.80 4.14 16.80
C GLU A 103 -0.72 2.75 16.14
N ARG A 104 -1.72 2.43 15.31
CA ARG A 104 -1.76 1.17 14.56
C ARG A 104 -0.54 0.95 13.69
N LEU A 105 -0.16 1.97 12.90
CA LEU A 105 1.02 1.90 12.04
C LEU A 105 2.30 1.71 12.86
N ASN A 106 2.52 2.56 13.87
CA ASN A 106 3.73 2.50 14.70
C ASN A 106 3.84 1.16 15.44
N GLU A 107 2.73 0.57 15.86
CA GLU A 107 2.71 -0.74 16.52
C GLU A 107 2.96 -1.89 15.55
N ALA A 108 2.28 -1.91 14.40
CA ALA A 108 2.46 -2.96 13.40
C ALA A 108 3.89 -3.03 12.85
N LEU A 109 4.57 -1.89 12.73
CA LEU A 109 5.97 -1.79 12.28
C LEU A 109 6.98 -2.43 13.25
N LYS A 110 6.57 -2.81 14.47
CA LYS A 110 7.42 -3.57 15.39
C LYS A 110 7.58 -5.03 14.97
N ALA A 111 6.69 -5.56 14.12
CA ALA A 111 6.78 -6.93 13.64
C ALA A 111 7.97 -7.11 12.69
N HIS A 112 8.69 -8.23 12.83
CA HIS A 112 9.86 -8.51 12.00
C HIS A 112 9.49 -8.57 10.51
N GLY A 113 10.28 -7.89 9.67
CA GLY A 113 10.01 -7.78 8.23
C GLY A 113 8.89 -6.80 7.83
N MET A 114 8.11 -6.27 8.78
CA MET A 114 7.03 -5.31 8.50
C MET A 114 7.57 -3.91 8.30
N GLY A 115 7.89 -3.57 7.04
CA GLY A 115 8.26 -2.21 6.65
C GLY A 115 7.05 -1.32 6.34
N PRO A 116 7.22 0.02 6.29
CA PRO A 116 6.15 0.99 5.98
C PRO A 116 5.42 0.72 4.66
N ALA A 117 6.16 0.32 3.62
CA ALA A 117 5.54 -0.01 2.33
C ALA A 117 4.60 -1.21 2.44
N ILE A 118 4.97 -2.24 3.21
CA ILE A 118 4.12 -3.42 3.41
C ILE A 118 2.90 -3.06 4.27
N ALA A 119 3.12 -2.34 5.38
CA ALA A 119 2.04 -1.92 6.28
C ALA A 119 0.99 -1.06 5.55
N THR A 120 1.43 -0.08 4.76
CA THR A 120 0.51 0.79 4.00
C THR A 120 -0.09 0.09 2.79
N MET A 121 0.57 -0.90 2.20
CA MET A 121 -0.03 -1.76 1.17
C MET A 121 -1.15 -2.64 1.74
N ILE A 122 -0.98 -3.18 2.95
CA ILE A 122 -2.04 -3.93 3.66
C ILE A 122 -3.24 -3.01 3.93
N LEU A 123 -3.03 -1.80 4.44
CA LEU A 123 -4.09 -0.81 4.63
C LEU A 123 -4.78 -0.44 3.31
N PHE A 124 -4.01 -0.23 2.24
CA PHE A 124 -4.53 0.07 0.91
C PHE A 124 -5.40 -1.08 0.37
N PHE A 125 -5.00 -2.34 0.56
CA PHE A 125 -5.85 -3.47 0.16
C PHE A 125 -7.07 -3.66 1.06
N HIS A 126 -6.97 -3.32 2.34
CA HIS A 126 -8.12 -3.32 3.25
C HIS A 126 -9.17 -2.29 2.83
N ASN A 127 -8.74 -1.06 2.52
CA ASN A 127 -9.63 -0.01 2.02
C ASN A 127 -8.86 1.01 1.16
N PRO A 128 -8.88 0.86 -0.19
CA PRO A 128 -8.09 1.71 -1.09
C PRO A 128 -8.62 3.14 -1.22
N GLU A 129 -9.88 3.39 -0.85
CA GLU A 129 -10.47 4.73 -0.85
C GLU A 129 -10.05 5.54 0.38
N LYS A 130 -9.80 4.87 1.50
CA LYS A 130 -9.44 5.51 2.78
C LYS A 130 -7.94 5.59 3.00
N TYR A 131 -7.18 4.61 2.56
CA TYR A 131 -5.77 4.47 2.90
C TYR A 131 -4.87 4.54 1.67
N PRO A 132 -4.12 5.63 1.45
CA PRO A 132 -3.18 5.70 0.35
C PRO A 132 -2.00 4.76 0.57
N PHE A 133 -1.61 4.05 -0.48
CA PHE A 133 -0.35 3.31 -0.48
C PHE A 133 0.84 4.29 -0.50
N TRP A 134 1.78 4.14 0.44
CA TRP A 134 2.96 4.97 0.52
C TRP A 134 4.26 4.16 0.28
N SER A 135 5.07 4.64 -0.67
CA SER A 135 6.43 4.17 -0.95
C SER A 135 7.44 5.33 -0.93
N THR A 136 8.72 5.01 -0.77
CA THR A 136 9.82 6.00 -0.86
C THR A 136 9.78 6.77 -2.19
N ALA A 137 9.48 6.11 -3.30
CA ALA A 137 9.37 6.78 -4.60
C ALA A 137 8.25 7.84 -4.62
N LYS A 138 7.11 7.58 -3.95
CA LYS A 138 6.03 8.56 -3.81
C LYS A 138 6.45 9.75 -2.93
N ASP A 139 7.15 9.49 -1.83
CA ASP A 139 7.71 10.54 -0.96
C ASP A 139 8.64 11.47 -1.77
N GLU A 140 9.59 10.89 -2.51
CA GLU A 140 10.54 11.63 -3.33
C GLU A 140 9.86 12.48 -4.41
N ILE A 141 8.83 11.94 -5.07
CA ILE A 141 8.07 12.69 -6.08
C ILE A 141 7.30 13.84 -5.43
N LEU A 142 6.56 13.58 -4.35
CA LEU A 142 5.74 14.59 -3.67
C LEU A 142 6.60 15.74 -3.12
N LYS A 143 7.82 15.44 -2.64
CA LYS A 143 8.82 16.44 -2.26
C LYS A 143 9.32 17.24 -3.46
N LYS A 144 9.65 16.58 -4.59
CA LYS A 144 10.12 17.24 -5.82
C LYS A 144 9.10 18.19 -6.43
N ILE A 145 7.81 17.90 -6.27
CA ILE A 145 6.72 18.77 -6.73
C ILE A 145 6.21 19.72 -5.63
N GLU A 146 6.95 19.84 -4.52
CA GLU A 146 6.67 20.77 -3.41
C GLU A 146 5.26 20.65 -2.82
N VAL A 147 4.65 19.46 -2.90
CA VAL A 147 3.32 19.17 -2.33
C VAL A 147 3.42 18.84 -0.83
N ILE A 148 4.55 18.27 -0.40
CA ILE A 148 4.81 17.97 1.01
C ILE A 148 6.17 18.54 1.42
N ASP A 149 6.24 19.04 2.66
CA ASP A 149 7.49 19.38 3.32
C ASP A 149 8.27 18.13 3.72
N GLU A 150 9.49 18.31 4.24
CA GLU A 150 10.25 17.22 4.83
C GLU A 150 9.47 16.58 6.00
N LEU A 151 9.07 15.32 5.80
CA LEU A 151 8.28 14.57 6.77
C LEU A 151 9.14 14.12 7.97
N THR A 152 8.95 14.79 9.11
CA THR A 152 9.58 14.49 10.41
C THR A 152 8.64 13.69 11.34
N GLY A 153 9.18 13.03 12.38
CA GLY A 153 8.41 12.25 13.36
C GLY A 153 8.40 10.72 13.12
N THR A 154 7.49 10.00 13.78
CA THR A 154 7.33 8.55 13.55
C THR A 154 6.67 8.27 12.20
N TYR A 155 6.67 7.02 11.71
CA TYR A 155 5.99 6.71 10.45
C TYR A 155 4.49 7.02 10.47
N GLY A 156 3.82 6.76 11.60
CA GLY A 156 2.44 7.19 11.80
C GLY A 156 2.25 8.70 11.65
N ASP A 157 3.13 9.51 12.25
CA ASP A 157 3.05 10.98 12.13
C ASP A 157 3.17 11.45 10.69
N LYS A 158 4.03 10.80 9.92
CA LYS A 158 4.23 11.16 8.53
C LYS A 158 3.07 10.71 7.63
N TYR A 159 2.37 9.64 7.98
CA TYR A 159 1.32 9.03 7.14
C TYR A 159 0.01 9.84 7.13
N VAL A 160 -0.23 10.64 8.16
CA VAL A 160 -1.47 11.43 8.29
C VAL A 160 -1.35 12.86 7.74
N LYS A 161 -0.17 13.24 7.24
CA LYS A 161 0.07 14.54 6.62
C LYS A 161 -0.26 14.47 5.14
#